data_AF-D8J7B5-F1
#
_entry.id   AF-D8J7B5-F1
#
_cell.length_a   1.000
_cell.length_b   1.000
_cell.length_c   1.000
_cell.angle_alpha   90.00
_cell.angle_beta   90.00
_cell.angle_gamma   90.00
#
_symmetry.space_group_name_H-M   'P 1'
#
loop_
_entity.id
_entity.type
_entity.pdbx_description
1 polymer ?
#
loop_
_entity_poly.entity_id
_entity_poly.type
_entity_poly.pdbx_seq_one_letter_code
_entity_poly.pdbx_strand_id
1 'polypeptide(L)'
;MRPDPIAITRFGALGQIGTIALAVIFWSLGLTGGVYATCIAYLVVTIAGIVGIARTESTIVGPLVYPFVLPGLVPLYYFATR
;
A
#
# COMPACT_ATOMS: atom_id res chain seq x y z
N MET A 1 -13.66 18.60 1.15
CA MET A 1 -12.57 18.46 2.15
C MET A 1 -11.39 17.79 1.48
N ARG A 2 -10.18 18.36 1.56
CA ARG A 2 -8.97 17.62 1.11
C ARG A 2 -8.70 16.53 2.14
N PRO A 3 -8.68 15.25 1.76
CA PRO A 3 -8.33 14.18 2.68
C PRO A 3 -6.90 14.41 3.22
N ASP A 4 -6.73 14.22 4.53
CA ASP A 4 -5.44 14.37 5.21
C ASP A 4 -4.42 13.39 4.58
N PRO A 5 -3.32 13.89 4.00
CA PRO A 5 -2.28 13.05 3.39
C PRO A 5 -1.74 11.95 4.31
N ILE A 6 -1.71 12.18 5.63
CA ILE A 6 -1.30 11.17 6.62
C ILE A 6 -2.34 10.04 6.70
N ALA A 7 -3.63 10.40 6.70
CA ALA A 7 -4.72 9.41 6.71
C ALA A 7 -4.71 8.54 5.45
N ILE A 8 -4.41 9.11 4.29
CA ILE A 8 -4.29 8.39 3.01
C ILE A 8 -3.11 7.40 3.04
N THR A 9 -1.98 7.81 3.62
CA THR A 9 -0.79 6.96 3.75
C THR A 9 -1.06 5.76 4.66
N ARG A 10 -1.71 6.00 5.80
CA ARG A 10 -2.15 4.93 6.74
C ARG A 10 -3.15 3.97 6.10
N PHE A 11 -4.08 4.51 5.30
CA PHE A 11 -5.02 3.69 4.54
C PHE A 11 -4.29 2.77 3.55
N GLY A 12 -3.28 3.27 2.84
CA GLY A 12 -2.45 2.46 1.96
C GLY A 12 -1.72 1.34 2.69
N ALA A 13 -1.06 1.64 3.82
CA ALA A 13 -0.32 0.65 4.62
C ALA A 13 -1.24 -0.43 5.22
N LEU A 14 -2.33 -0.04 5.89
CA LEU A 14 -3.28 -0.99 6.46
C LEU A 14 -4.02 -1.78 5.37
N GLY A 15 -4.31 -1.14 4.24
CA GLY A 15 -4.90 -1.80 3.07
C GLY A 15 -4.00 -2.88 2.50
N GLN A 16 -2.68 -2.68 2.48
CA GLN A 16 -1.71 -3.71 2.03
C GLN A 16 -1.72 -4.93 2.96
N ILE A 17 -1.72 -4.72 4.27
CA ILE A 17 -1.80 -5.83 5.24
C ILE A 17 -3.12 -6.60 5.06
N GLY A 18 -4.23 -5.87 4.95
CA GLY A 18 -5.55 -6.48 4.79
C GLY A 18 -5.69 -7.28 3.50
N THR A 19 -5.16 -6.77 2.39
CA THR A 19 -5.20 -7.46 1.09
C THR A 19 -4.30 -8.70 1.05
N ILE A 20 -3.13 -8.66 1.70
CA ILE A 20 -2.27 -9.85 1.87
C ILE A 20 -2.99 -10.93 2.70
N ALA A 21 -3.58 -10.54 3.83
CA ALA A 21 -4.31 -11.48 4.69
C ALA A 21 -5.48 -12.13 3.91
N LEU A 22 -6.22 -11.34 3.14
CA LEU A 22 -7.33 -11.82 2.32
C LEU A 22 -6.85 -12.73 1.18
N ALA A 23 -5.69 -12.43 0.57
CA ALA A 23 -5.08 -13.28 -0.45
C ALA A 23 -4.73 -14.66 0.11
N VAL A 24 -4.16 -14.73 1.32
CA VAL A 24 -3.86 -15.99 2.01
C VAL A 24 -5.13 -16.79 2.30
N ILE A 25 -6.22 -16.13 2.71
CA ILE A 25 -7.51 -16.79 2.94
C ILE A 25 -8.05 -17.37 1.62
N PHE A 26 -8.12 -16.58 0.55
CA PHE A 26 -8.63 -17.07 -0.74
C PHE A 26 -7.77 -18.18 -1.34
N TRP A 27 -6.45 -18.08 -1.18
CA TRP A 27 -5.53 -19.15 -1.57
C TRP A 27 -5.81 -20.44 -0.81
N SER A 28 -5.97 -20.35 0.52
CA SER A 28 -6.25 -21.51 1.38
C SER A 28 -7.60 -22.17 1.06
N LEU A 29 -8.56 -21.41 0.56
CA LEU A 29 -9.88 -21.89 0.13
C LEU A 29 -9.91 -22.38 -1.33
N GLY A 30 -8.79 -22.30 -2.07
CA GLY A 30 -8.73 -22.65 -3.49
C GLY A 30 -9.50 -21.69 -4.41
N LEU A 31 -9.84 -20.49 -3.93
CA LEU A 31 -10.62 -19.48 -4.64
C LEU A 31 -9.70 -18.61 -5.49
N THR A 32 -9.25 -19.13 -6.64
CA THR A 32 -8.36 -18.42 -7.58
C THR A 32 -8.90 -17.05 -8.01
N GLY A 33 -10.20 -16.92 -8.24
CA GLY A 33 -10.83 -15.62 -8.54
C GLY A 33 -10.66 -14.59 -7.41
N GLY A 34 -10.74 -15.04 -6.15
CA GLY A 34 -10.49 -14.21 -4.97
C GLY A 34 -9.03 -13.78 -4.86
N VAL A 35 -8.08 -14.69 -5.15
CA VAL A 35 -6.64 -14.38 -5.18
C VAL A 35 -6.34 -13.28 -6.21
N TYR A 36 -6.87 -13.39 -7.44
CA TYR A 36 -6.68 -12.35 -8.46
C TYR A 36 -7.30 -11.01 -8.04
N ALA A 37 -8.49 -11.02 -7.44
CA ALA A 37 -9.12 -9.81 -6.92
C ALA A 37 -8.25 -9.15 -5.83
N THR A 38 -7.62 -9.93 -4.95
CA THR A 38 -6.70 -9.40 -3.94
C THR A 38 -5.43 -8.80 -4.52
N CYS A 39 -4.91 -9.32 -5.64
CA CYS A 39 -3.78 -8.69 -6.34
C CYS A 39 -4.14 -7.30 -6.89
N ILE A 40 -5.33 -7.15 -7.48
CA ILE A 40 -5.82 -5.85 -7.97
C ILE A 40 -6.03 -4.90 -6.79
N ALA A 41 -6.68 -5.37 -5.72
CA ALA A 41 -6.89 -4.57 -4.52
C ALA A 41 -5.56 -4.10 -3.91
N TYR A 42 -4.55 -4.99 -3.86
CA TYR A 42 -3.20 -4.67 -3.40
C TYR A 42 -2.56 -3.56 -4.23
N LEU A 43 -2.69 -3.59 -5.56
CA LEU A 43 -2.19 -2.53 -6.43
C LEU A 43 -2.88 -1.19 -6.13
N VAL A 44 -4.20 -1.18 -5.95
CA VAL A 44 -4.98 0.05 -5.68
C VAL A 44 -4.56 0.69 -4.35
N VAL A 45 -4.48 -0.08 -3.27
CA VAL A 45 -4.06 0.44 -1.95
C VAL A 45 -2.61 0.90 -1.95
N THR A 46 -1.75 0.24 -2.74
CA THR A 46 -0.35 0.64 -2.91
C THR A 46 -0.25 2.02 -3.57
N ILE A 47 -0.96 2.23 -4.69
CA ILE A 47 -0.99 3.51 -5.38
C ILE A 47 -1.55 4.61 -4.48
N ALA A 48 -2.65 4.33 -3.76
CA ALA A 48 -3.24 5.29 -2.84
C ALA A 48 -2.23 5.73 -1.75
N GLY A 49 -1.50 4.77 -1.15
CA GLY A 49 -0.47 5.06 -0.17
C GLY A 49 0.67 5.91 -0.74
N ILE A 50 1.16 5.60 -1.93
CA ILE A 50 2.20 6.39 -2.62
C ILE A 50 1.72 7.84 -2.87
N VAL A 51 0.46 8.01 -3.29
CA VAL A 51 -0.13 9.35 -3.48
C VAL A 51 -0.21 10.12 -2.16
N GLY A 52 -0.52 9.45 -1.06
CA GLY A 52 -0.47 10.04 0.29
C GLY A 52 0.93 10.54 0.64
N ILE A 53 1.94 9.69 0.45
CA ILE A 53 3.35 10.00 0.72
C ILE A 53 3.82 11.20 -0.11
N ALA A 54 3.58 11.16 -1.42
CA ALA A 54 3.96 12.21 -2.36
C ALA A 54 3.32 13.57 -2.02
N ARG A 55 2.19 13.57 -1.31
CA ARG A 55 1.53 14.79 -0.83
C ARG A 55 2.02 15.26 0.54
N THR A 56 2.60 14.36 1.36
CA THR A 56 3.19 14.72 2.66
C THR A 56 4.63 15.22 2.55
N GLU A 57 5.40 14.76 1.56
CA GLU A 57 6.81 15.12 1.43
C GLU A 57 7.01 16.27 0.44
N SER A 58 7.60 17.38 0.88
CA SER A 58 8.03 18.49 -0.01
C SER A 58 9.41 18.26 -0.63
N THR A 59 10.17 17.27 -0.14
CA THR A 59 11.56 17.02 -0.54
C THR A 59 11.77 15.54 -0.81
N ILE A 60 12.26 15.19 -2.00
CA ILE A 60 12.48 13.83 -2.52
C ILE A 60 13.73 13.23 -1.86
N VAL A 61 13.75 13.04 -0.54
CA VAL A 61 14.96 12.56 0.15
C VAL A 61 14.62 11.43 1.10
N GLY A 62 14.92 10.21 0.64
CA GLY A 62 14.98 9.01 1.48
C GLY A 62 13.99 7.91 1.06
N PRO A 63 12.68 8.03 1.34
CA PRO A 63 11.73 6.94 1.14
C PRO A 63 11.32 6.71 -0.32
N LEU A 64 11.44 7.74 -1.16
CA LEU A 64 11.04 7.73 -2.56
C LEU A 64 12.14 7.27 -3.53
N VAL A 65 13.38 7.08 -3.04
CA VAL A 65 14.52 6.53 -3.83
C VAL A 65 14.72 5.03 -3.60
N TYR A 66 14.31 4.50 -2.43
CA TYR A 66 14.23 3.07 -2.15
C TYR A 66 13.02 2.26 -2.71
N PRO A 67 11.92 2.85 -3.23
CA PRO A 67 10.74 2.12 -3.65
C PRO A 67 10.97 1.37 -4.97
N PHE A 68 12.05 1.67 -5.71
CA PHE A 68 12.36 1.01 -6.97
C PHE A 68 12.80 -0.45 -6.79
N VAL A 69 13.24 -0.85 -5.58
CA VAL A 69 13.60 -2.23 -5.29
C VAL A 69 12.36 -3.08 -4.93
N LEU A 70 11.33 -2.48 -4.30
CA LEU A 70 10.07 -3.14 -3.89
C LEU A 70 8.90 -2.13 -3.82
N PRO A 71 8.34 -1.69 -4.97
CA PRO A 71 7.28 -0.69 -5.00
C PRO A 71 6.01 -1.16 -4.27
N GLY A 72 5.84 -2.47 -4.13
CA GLY A 72 4.74 -3.08 -3.38
C GLY A 72 4.76 -2.78 -1.88
N LEU A 73 5.89 -2.45 -1.24
CA LEU A 73 5.96 -2.30 0.22
C LEU A 73 6.13 -0.86 0.69
N VAL A 74 6.06 0.11 -0.22
CA VAL A 74 6.40 1.52 0.05
C VAL A 74 5.50 2.18 1.08
N PRO A 75 4.15 2.05 1.01
CA PRO A 75 3.27 2.58 2.05
C PRO A 75 3.56 1.96 3.42
N LEU A 76 3.79 0.65 3.46
CA LEU A 76 4.11 -0.07 4.70
C LEU A 76 5.43 0.39 5.32
N TYR A 77 6.48 0.52 4.50
CA TYR A 77 7.80 0.98 4.93
C TYR A 77 7.76 2.42 5.44
N TYR A 78 7.09 3.31 4.71
CA TYR A 78 6.94 4.70 5.11
C TYR A 78 6.17 4.82 6.43
N PHE A 79 5.10 4.03 6.60
CA PHE A 79 4.36 3.98 7.87
C PHE A 79 5.18 3.41 9.03
N ALA A 80 6.08 2.46 8.77
CA ALA A 80 6.93 1.89 9.83
C ALA A 80 8.09 2.80 10.24
N THR A 81 8.51 3.72 9.38
CA THR A 81 9.68 4.58 9.58
C THR A 81 9.36 6.01 10.01
N ARG A 82 8.09 6.42 9.99
CA ARG A 82 7.61 7.74 10.41
C ARG A 82 6.37 7.64 11.27
#